data_AF-A0A7V6YEY0-F1
#
_entry.id   AF-A0A7V6YEY0-F1
#
_cell.length_a   1.000
_cell.length_b   1.000
_cell.length_c   1.000
_cell.angle_alpha   90.00
_cell.angle_beta   90.00
_cell.angle_gamma   90.00
#
_symmetry.space_group_name_H-M   'P 1'
#
loop_
_entity.id
_entity.type
_entity.pdbx_description
1 polymer ?
#
loop_
_entity_poly.entity_id
_entity_poly.type
_entity_poly.pdbx_seq_one_letter_code
_entity_poly.pdbx_strand_id
1 'polypeptide(L)'
;TAALPVAASAPEPQHEKALSIGVWAVAMGITVHLGVVPPVLGSKPITEMLTGGLTEVVGGKFYVEADPVKAAAGLIADIRAKRAKLGLPS
;
A
#
# COMPACT_ATOMS: atom_id res chain seq x y z
N THR A 1 -4.08 14.33 -0.13
CA THR A 1 -3.06 13.50 0.58
C THR A 1 -2.36 12.51 -0.35
N ALA A 2 -3.04 11.88 -1.30
CA ALA A 2 -2.44 10.88 -2.21
C ALA A 2 -1.18 11.32 -2.99
N ALA A 3 -0.95 12.63 -3.15
CA ALA A 3 0.25 13.16 -3.78
C ALA A 3 1.50 13.15 -2.88
N LEU A 4 1.33 13.04 -1.56
CA LEU A 4 2.45 13.10 -0.61
C LEU A 4 3.33 11.86 -0.73
N PRO A 5 4.67 12.01 -0.75
CA PRO A 5 5.61 10.89 -0.91
C PRO A 5 5.79 10.11 0.40
N VAL A 6 4.71 9.50 0.87
CA VAL A 6 4.62 8.71 2.10
C VAL A 6 4.00 7.35 1.81
N ALA A 7 4.39 6.36 2.62
CA ALA A 7 3.83 5.02 2.63
C ALA A 7 3.80 4.48 4.07
N ALA A 8 2.93 3.50 4.32
CA ALA A 8 2.88 2.77 5.59
C ALA A 8 3.29 1.31 5.37
N SER A 9 3.77 0.65 6.42
CA SER A 9 4.23 -0.73 6.36
C SER A 9 3.83 -1.48 7.63
N ALA A 10 3.20 -2.64 7.46
CA ALA A 10 3.03 -3.66 8.49
C ALA A 10 3.66 -4.97 7.97
N PRO A 11 4.95 -5.23 8.23
CA PRO A 11 5.63 -6.42 7.75
C PRO A 11 5.06 -7.72 8.33
N GLU A 12 4.64 -7.69 9.59
CA GLU A 12 4.12 -8.87 10.31
C GLU A 12 2.81 -8.50 11.03
N PRO A 13 1.71 -8.26 10.31
CA PRO A 13 0.45 -7.89 10.92
C PRO A 13 -0.16 -9.10 11.66
N GLN A 14 -0.22 -9.04 12.98
CA GLN A 14 -0.72 -10.13 13.83
C GLN A 14 -2.18 -9.98 14.28
N HIS A 15 -2.73 -8.76 14.22
CA HIS A 15 -4.03 -8.45 14.82
C HIS A 15 -4.91 -7.68 13.84
N GLU A 16 -6.23 -7.85 13.95
CA GLU A 16 -7.24 -7.14 13.14
C GLU A 16 -7.08 -5.62 13.19
N LYS A 17 -6.62 -5.08 14.32
CA LYS A 17 -6.31 -3.66 14.49
C LYS A 17 -5.30 -3.15 13.47
N ALA A 18 -4.28 -3.94 13.13
CA ALA A 18 -3.29 -3.57 12.11
C ALA A 18 -3.94 -3.48 10.72
N LEU A 19 -4.87 -4.38 10.42
CA LEU A 19 -5.63 -4.36 9.17
C LEU A 19 -6.55 -3.12 9.10
N SER A 20 -7.26 -2.79 10.19
CA SER A 20 -8.09 -1.58 10.24
C SER A 20 -7.28 -0.30 10.02
N ILE A 21 -6.09 -0.20 10.62
CA ILE A 21 -5.16 0.93 10.40
C ILE A 21 -4.72 0.98 8.92
N GLY A 22 -4.37 -0.17 8.35
CA GLY A 22 -3.99 -0.27 6.94
C GLY A 22 -5.11 0.19 6.00
N VAL A 23 -6.36 -0.26 6.25
CA VAL A 23 -7.53 0.14 5.45
C VAL A 23 -7.76 1.64 5.53
N TRP A 24 -7.70 2.22 6.74
CA TRP A 24 -7.83 3.67 6.90
C TRP A 24 -6.73 4.44 6.15
N ALA A 25 -5.47 3.99 6.23
CA ALA A 25 -4.36 4.62 5.51
C ALA A 25 -4.55 4.54 3.98
N VAL A 26 -5.01 3.40 3.46
CA VAL A 26 -5.36 3.27 2.04
C VAL A 26 -6.48 4.23 1.64
N ALA A 27 -7.53 4.35 2.45
CA ALA A 27 -8.62 5.30 2.22
C ALA A 27 -8.15 6.76 2.20
N MET A 28 -7.10 7.08 2.96
CA MET A 28 -6.43 8.39 2.94
C MET A 28 -5.49 8.60 1.75
N GLY A 29 -5.41 7.64 0.82
CA GLY A 29 -4.56 7.70 -0.37
C GLY A 29 -3.11 7.27 -0.16
N ILE A 30 -2.84 6.55 0.93
CA ILE A 30 -1.48 6.10 1.28
C ILE A 30 -1.27 4.67 0.74
N THR A 31 -0.09 4.40 0.19
CA THR A 31 0.31 3.05 -0.17
C THR A 31 0.66 2.28 1.11
N VAL A 32 0.04 1.12 1.35
CA VAL A 32 0.24 0.33 2.56
C VAL A 32 0.84 -1.03 2.23
N HIS A 33 2.04 -1.29 2.73
CA HIS A 33 2.70 -2.58 2.62
C HIS A 33 2.21 -3.56 3.70
N LEU A 34 1.93 -4.81 3.31
CA LEU A 34 1.68 -5.95 4.18
C LEU A 34 2.65 -7.09 3.85
N GLY A 35 3.40 -7.59 4.84
CA GLY A 35 4.31 -8.71 4.62
C GLY A 35 3.65 -10.09 4.72
N VAL A 36 2.38 -10.13 5.12
CA VAL A 36 1.55 -11.33 5.13
C VAL A 36 0.29 -11.07 4.32
N VAL A 37 -0.13 -12.06 3.54
CA VAL A 37 -1.35 -11.97 2.75
C VAL A 37 -2.58 -12.01 3.67
N PRO A 38 -3.45 -10.99 3.65
CA PRO A 38 -4.70 -11.03 4.40
C PRO A 38 -5.66 -12.09 3.80
N PRO A 39 -6.64 -12.60 4.56
CA PRO A 39 -7.55 -13.65 4.11
C PRO A 39 -8.61 -13.15 3.10
N VAL A 40 -8.16 -12.65 1.94
CA VAL A 40 -8.99 -12.04 0.89
C VAL A 40 -8.84 -12.73 -0.48
N LEU A 41 -7.89 -13.67 -0.61
CA LEU A 41 -7.58 -14.36 -1.87
C LEU A 41 -8.69 -15.29 -2.37
N GLY A 42 -9.69 -15.61 -1.55
CA GLY A 42 -10.84 -16.41 -1.97
C GLY A 42 -11.73 -15.72 -3.01
N SER A 43 -11.58 -14.41 -3.20
CA SER A 43 -12.32 -13.64 -4.20
C SER A 43 -11.36 -12.82 -5.05
N LYS A 44 -11.25 -13.20 -6.33
CA LYS A 44 -10.43 -12.47 -7.31
C LYS A 44 -10.84 -10.99 -7.45
N PRO A 45 -12.14 -10.63 -7.59
CA PRO A 45 -12.55 -9.23 -7.66
C PRO A 45 -12.14 -8.40 -6.44
N ILE A 46 -12.22 -8.99 -5.24
CA ILE A 46 -11.82 -8.30 -4.00
C ILE A 46 -10.30 -8.11 -3.94
N THR A 47 -9.55 -9.14 -4.32
CA THR A 47 -8.08 -9.05 -4.36
C THR A 47 -7.62 -7.95 -5.31
N GLU A 48 -8.15 -7.93 -6.54
CA GLU A 48 -7.81 -6.92 -7.55
C GLU A 48 -8.20 -5.51 -7.13
N MET A 49 -9.38 -5.36 -6.49
CA MET A 49 -9.81 -4.09 -5.92
C MET A 49 -8.80 -3.58 -4.88
N LEU A 50 -8.39 -4.42 -3.93
CA LEU A 50 -7.51 -4.03 -2.83
C LEU A 50 -6.07 -3.71 -3.28
N THR A 51 -5.55 -4.42 -4.28
CA THR A 51 -4.15 -4.25 -4.74
C THR A 51 -3.98 -3.23 -5.86
N GLY A 52 -5.04 -2.89 -6.57
CA GLY A 52 -4.99 -2.01 -7.74
C GLY A 52 -6.15 -1.04 -7.85
N GLY A 53 -7.40 -1.55 -7.80
CA GLY A 53 -8.61 -0.77 -8.05
C GLY A 53 -8.78 0.45 -7.13
N LEU A 54 -8.39 0.34 -5.85
CA LEU A 54 -8.44 1.45 -4.91
C LEU A 54 -7.54 2.64 -5.30
N THR A 55 -6.51 2.42 -6.12
CA THR A 55 -5.65 3.51 -6.59
C THR A 55 -6.44 4.52 -7.43
N GLU A 56 -7.41 4.05 -8.21
CA GLU A 56 -8.24 4.91 -9.06
C GLU A 56 -9.35 5.62 -8.25
N VAL A 57 -9.81 4.99 -7.16
CA VAL A 57 -10.89 5.52 -6.32
C VAL A 57 -10.37 6.52 -5.28
N VAL A 58 -9.31 6.16 -4.55
CA VAL A 58 -8.78 6.92 -3.40
C VAL A 58 -7.30 7.27 -3.51
N GLY A 59 -6.59 6.77 -4.52
CA GLY A 59 -5.15 7.02 -4.70
C GLY A 59 -4.22 6.12 -3.86
N GLY A 60 -4.78 5.36 -2.92
CA GLY A 60 -4.06 4.41 -2.07
C GLY A 60 -4.26 2.97 -2.55
N LYS A 61 -3.39 2.07 -2.10
CA LYS A 61 -3.47 0.64 -2.41
C LYS A 61 -2.76 -0.20 -1.36
N PHE A 62 -3.15 -1.48 -1.28
CA PHE A 62 -2.36 -2.47 -0.59
C PHE A 62 -1.25 -3.02 -1.49
N TYR A 63 -0.06 -3.14 -0.94
CA TYR A 63 1.10 -3.77 -1.55
C TYR A 63 1.49 -4.97 -0.69
N VAL A 64 1.41 -6.18 -1.23
CA VAL A 64 1.70 -7.39 -0.47
C VAL A 64 3.03 -7.98 -0.95
N GLU A 65 4.01 -8.09 -0.05
CA GLU A 65 5.34 -8.59 -0.37
C GLU A 65 5.98 -9.19 0.89
N ALA A 66 6.26 -10.50 0.87
CA ALA A 66 6.81 -11.20 2.03
C ALA A 66 8.32 -10.99 2.20
N ASP A 67 9.04 -10.66 1.12
CA ASP A 67 10.47 -10.36 1.19
C ASP A 67 10.68 -8.89 1.64
N PRO A 68 11.25 -8.65 2.83
CA PRO A 68 11.39 -7.30 3.37
C PRO A 68 12.29 -6.40 2.51
N VAL A 69 13.24 -6.95 1.75
CA VAL A 69 14.12 -6.18 0.86
C VAL A 69 13.34 -5.73 -0.37
N LYS A 70 12.53 -6.61 -0.95
CA LYS A 70 11.64 -6.26 -2.07
C LYS A 70 10.57 -5.26 -1.62
N ALA A 71 10.01 -5.46 -0.42
CA ALA A 71 9.04 -4.54 0.16
C ALA A 71 9.61 -3.13 0.28
N ALA A 72 10.82 -3.00 0.84
CA ALA A 72 11.52 -1.72 0.95
C ALA A 72 11.77 -1.08 -0.44
N ALA A 73 12.24 -1.88 -1.41
CA ALA A 73 12.46 -1.39 -2.77
C ALA A 73 11.16 -0.89 -3.43
N GLY A 74 10.05 -1.62 -3.27
CA GLY A 74 8.74 -1.25 -3.77
C GLY A 74 8.20 0.04 -3.15
N LEU A 75 8.33 0.19 -1.82
CA LEU A 75 7.93 1.42 -1.11
C LEU A 75 8.77 2.63 -1.54
N ILE A 76 10.09 2.46 -1.68
CA ILE A 76 10.97 3.53 -2.17
C ILE A 76 10.60 3.94 -3.60
N ALA A 77 10.27 2.98 -4.47
CA ALA A 77 9.82 3.26 -5.83
C ALA A 77 8.50 4.05 -5.84
N ASP A 78 7.52 3.70 -5.01
CA ASP A 78 6.26 4.43 -4.85
C ASP A 78 6.49 5.88 -4.37
N ILE A 79 7.34 6.05 -3.35
CA ILE A 79 7.72 7.37 -2.82
C ILE A 79 8.40 8.22 -3.91
N ARG A 80 9.36 7.66 -4.64
CA ARG A 80 10.05 8.34 -5.76
C ARG A 80 9.10 8.75 -6.88
N ALA A 81 8.16 7.87 -7.23
CA ALA A 81 7.13 8.19 -8.23
C ALA A 81 6.26 9.37 -7.79
N LYS A 82 5.88 9.43 -6.50
CA LYS A 82 5.13 10.56 -5.94
C LYS A 82 5.96 11.84 -5.87
N ARG A 83 7.25 11.77 -5.53
CA ARG A 83 8.19 12.91 -5.59
C ARG A 83 8.30 13.48 -7.01
N ALA A 84 8.46 12.62 -8.01
CA ALA A 84 8.54 13.03 -9.41
C ALA A 84 7.26 13.75 -9.87
N LYS A 85 6.08 13.24 -9.47
CA LYS A 85 4.79 13.91 -9.76
C LYS A 85 4.66 15.29 -9.10
N LEU A 86 5.39 15.55 -8.02
CA LEU A 86 5.45 16.84 -7.35
C LEU A 86 6.57 17.75 -7.90
N GLY A 87 7.34 17.31 -8.91
CA GLY A 87 8.48 18.07 -9.44
C GLY A 87 9.68 18.11 -8.49
N LEU A 88 9.77 17.18 -7.54
CA LEU A 88 10.88 17.08 -6.60
C LEU A 88 11.97 16.15 -7.12
N PRO A 89 13.26 16.40 -6.81
CA PRO A 89 14.34 15.49 -7.16
C PRO A 89 14.13 14.10 -6.53
N SER A 90 14.63 13.05 -7.16
CA SER A 90 14.40 11.65 -6.74
C SER A 90 14.89 11.35 -5.33
#